data_AF-N1URY4-F1
#
_entry.id   AF-N1URY4-F1
#
_cell.length_a   1.000
_cell.length_b   1.000
_cell.length_c   1.000
_cell.angle_alpha   90.00
_cell.angle_beta   90.00
_cell.angle_gamma   90.00
#
_symmetry.space_group_name_H-M   'P 1'
#
loop_
_entity.id
_entity.type
_entity.pdbx_description
1 polymer ?
#
loop_
_entity_poly.entity_id
_entity_poly.type
_entity_poly.pdbx_seq_one_letter_code
_entity_poly.pdbx_strand_id
1 'polypeptide(L)'
;MRAILNYKVYENSFTSTFEISGKETKTYSDCRNFSLSLGHKKTGKNETFKPHLEWIGEQRPKAGTELLTLEIELPPHQLNEPKIFQHGYQSWSLSGVYPLSEIDESPKLDFLRYCQENFYTNHAGINGDWHSEGMVLLISSSKEPNYFAGAIGPGEQGVKFRVISPSRKEELENSKKKPWISNSGISLIYDFYRYEDFRGNKISLTPIGISRFTIEPESYLKKYFSELGKAHKVKLSTTPVPTGWCSWYQYYTKISEKIILKNLSLIKEKKLPIQFFQIDDGYQKEIGDWLTTNDKFPGGMRLLAEEIRREKLTPGIWLAPFLVRKKSEFFQKYPEAVLKDRDGKPTPALWNPLWGMDHTYCIDVTHPTSRDFLENIFKTIVKEFGYSYLKLDFLYAALLSGWTYDRGVSPHKRYTDVIKFIRKIVGKEVFLLGCGAPIYPSIGLFDAMRISCDVAPFWGREKVRILSKDKHALCTERALINDINRSSMHRNLWINDPDCLLVRESKIK
;
A
#
# COMPACT_ATOMS: atom_id res chain seq x y z
N MET A 1 -23.06 -10.43 17.05
CA MET A 1 -21.81 -10.37 16.25
C MET A 1 -20.70 -10.93 17.11
N ARG A 2 -19.66 -11.50 16.54
CA ARG A 2 -18.49 -11.98 17.28
C ARG A 2 -17.23 -11.26 16.84
N ALA A 3 -16.23 -11.19 17.73
CA ALA A 3 -14.90 -10.75 17.36
C ALA A 3 -13.83 -11.67 17.93
N ILE A 4 -12.67 -11.72 17.26
CA ILE A 4 -11.49 -12.44 17.69
C ILE A 4 -10.27 -11.54 17.67
N LEU A 5 -9.56 -11.49 18.80
CA LEU A 5 -8.24 -10.88 18.91
C LEU A 5 -7.18 -11.97 18.96
N ASN A 6 -6.27 -11.95 17.99
CA ASN A 6 -5.05 -12.76 18.03
C ASN A 6 -3.89 -11.90 18.54
N TYR A 7 -3.15 -12.41 19.50
CA TYR A 7 -2.01 -11.75 20.11
C TYR A 7 -0.95 -12.76 20.50
N LYS A 8 0.27 -12.29 20.74
CA LYS A 8 1.38 -13.11 21.25
C LYS A 8 1.88 -12.57 22.56
N VAL A 9 2.45 -13.46 23.37
CA VAL A 9 3.30 -13.09 24.50
C VAL A 9 4.59 -13.90 24.35
N TYR A 10 5.68 -13.21 23.99
CA TYR A 10 6.90 -13.85 23.51
C TYR A 10 6.61 -14.79 22.32
N GLU A 11 6.90 -16.08 22.46
CA GLU A 11 6.67 -17.09 21.41
C GLU A 11 5.28 -17.73 21.43
N ASN A 12 4.53 -17.55 22.52
CA ASN A 12 3.22 -18.17 22.68
C ASN A 12 2.15 -17.32 21.99
N SER A 13 1.29 -17.97 21.19
CA SER A 13 0.18 -17.33 20.50
C SER A 13 -1.13 -17.60 21.26
N PHE A 14 -1.97 -16.57 21.33
CA PHE A 14 -3.23 -16.59 22.05
C PHE A 14 -4.34 -16.02 21.19
N THR A 15 -5.55 -16.51 21.44
CA THR A 15 -6.78 -16.05 20.81
C THR A 15 -7.77 -15.72 21.90
N SER A 16 -8.28 -14.49 21.89
CA SER A 16 -9.34 -14.03 22.78
C SER A 16 -10.61 -13.80 21.97
N THR A 17 -11.73 -14.31 22.46
CA THR A 17 -13.05 -14.18 21.80
C THR A 17 -13.93 -13.14 22.49
N PHE A 18 -14.75 -12.43 21.72
CA PHE A 18 -15.74 -11.47 22.20
C PHE A 18 -17.12 -11.81 21.65
N GLU A 19 -18.13 -11.83 22.51
CA GLU A 19 -19.54 -11.91 22.13
C GLU A 19 -20.16 -10.51 22.19
N ILE A 20 -20.74 -10.05 21.08
CA ILE A 20 -21.29 -8.70 20.93
C ILE A 20 -22.81 -8.80 20.85
N SER A 21 -23.46 -8.55 21.99
CA SER A 21 -24.91 -8.58 22.21
C SER A 21 -25.57 -7.22 21.96
N GLY A 22 -26.46 -7.15 20.96
CA GLY A 22 -27.48 -6.10 20.85
C GLY A 22 -27.00 -4.65 21.00
N LYS A 23 -27.60 -3.92 21.96
CA LYS A 23 -27.36 -2.48 22.22
C LYS A 23 -26.08 -2.19 23.02
N GLU A 24 -25.35 -3.22 23.49
CA GLU A 24 -24.18 -3.01 24.32
C GLU A 24 -23.04 -2.41 23.50
N THR A 25 -22.58 -1.24 23.94
CA THR A 25 -21.50 -0.53 23.25
C THR A 25 -20.13 -1.04 23.63
N LYS A 26 -20.00 -1.86 24.69
CA LYS A 26 -18.74 -2.40 25.22
C LYS A 26 -18.93 -3.86 25.64
N THR A 27 -18.08 -4.75 25.15
CA THR A 27 -18.01 -6.17 25.52
C THR A 27 -16.63 -6.53 26.05
N TYR A 28 -16.49 -7.73 26.61
CA TYR A 28 -15.28 -8.22 27.27
C TYR A 28 -14.83 -9.54 26.66
N SER A 29 -13.52 -9.74 26.56
CA SER A 29 -12.98 -11.01 26.09
C SER A 29 -13.23 -12.13 27.08
N ASP A 30 -13.29 -13.37 26.59
CA ASP A 30 -13.27 -14.61 27.38
C ASP A 30 -12.18 -14.65 28.48
N CYS A 31 -10.96 -14.21 28.18
CA CYS A 31 -9.87 -14.14 29.15
C CYS A 31 -9.92 -12.94 30.11
N ARG A 32 -10.96 -12.09 30.00
CA ARG A 32 -11.19 -10.87 30.81
C ARG A 32 -10.09 -9.81 30.79
N ASN A 33 -9.05 -9.96 29.97
CA ASN A 33 -7.97 -8.98 29.86
C ASN A 33 -8.28 -7.85 28.87
N PHE A 34 -9.24 -8.04 27.96
CA PHE A 34 -9.57 -7.05 26.95
C PHE A 34 -11.04 -6.66 27.01
N SER A 35 -11.31 -5.41 26.63
CA SER A 35 -12.65 -4.94 26.29
C SER A 35 -12.66 -4.36 24.88
N LEU A 36 -13.77 -4.56 24.17
CA LEU A 36 -13.99 -4.05 22.82
C LEU A 36 -15.26 -3.21 22.83
N SER A 37 -15.13 -1.95 22.44
CA SER A 37 -16.28 -1.07 22.21
C SER A 37 -16.43 -0.80 20.72
N LEU A 38 -17.65 -0.86 20.17
CA LEU A 38 -17.85 -0.67 18.73
C LEU A 38 -18.26 0.75 18.32
N GLY A 39 -18.74 1.59 19.25
CA GLY A 39 -19.20 2.95 18.92
C GLY A 39 -20.20 2.99 17.74
N HIS A 40 -21.28 2.21 17.83
CA HIS A 40 -22.23 2.02 16.73
C HIS A 40 -23.23 3.17 16.60
N LYS A 41 -23.36 3.73 15.39
CA LYS A 41 -24.40 4.68 15.01
C LYS A 41 -25.10 4.22 13.72
N LYS A 42 -26.42 4.14 13.75
CA LYS A 42 -27.26 3.85 12.59
C LYS A 42 -28.01 5.10 12.13
N THR A 43 -28.01 5.39 10.83
CA THR A 43 -28.74 6.51 10.23
C THR A 43 -29.37 6.03 8.92
N GLY A 44 -30.67 5.76 8.97
CA GLY A 44 -31.37 5.09 7.87
C GLY A 44 -30.78 3.70 7.58
N LYS A 45 -30.33 3.49 6.34
CA LYS A 45 -29.68 2.25 5.87
C LYS A 45 -28.16 2.22 6.09
N ASN A 46 -27.58 3.30 6.62
CA ASN A 46 -26.14 3.41 6.85
C ASN A 46 -25.83 3.11 8.32
N GLU A 47 -24.77 2.35 8.53
CA GLU A 47 -24.23 2.02 9.85
C GLU A 47 -22.79 2.51 9.92
N THR A 48 -22.38 2.99 11.09
CA THR A 48 -21.02 3.46 11.35
C THR A 48 -20.54 2.84 12.64
N PHE A 49 -19.32 2.31 12.61
CA PHE A 49 -18.63 1.73 13.74
C PHE A 49 -17.36 2.55 14.02
N LYS A 50 -17.10 2.84 15.29
CA LYS A 50 -15.87 3.48 15.79
C LYS A 50 -15.25 2.59 16.86
N PRO A 51 -14.55 1.51 16.46
CA PRO A 51 -14.13 0.52 17.43
C PRO A 51 -12.98 1.02 18.33
N HIS A 52 -12.96 0.54 19.57
CA HIS A 52 -11.94 0.80 20.56
C HIS A 52 -11.58 -0.51 21.26
N LEU A 53 -10.30 -0.86 21.25
CA LEU A 53 -9.78 -2.01 21.99
C LEU A 53 -9.08 -1.51 23.25
N GLU A 54 -9.38 -2.09 24.41
CA GLU A 54 -8.82 -1.65 25.68
C GLU A 54 -8.33 -2.84 26.53
N TRP A 55 -7.12 -2.76 27.09
CA TRP A 55 -6.63 -3.65 28.14
C TRP A 55 -7.31 -3.26 29.46
N ILE A 56 -7.95 -4.24 30.09
CA ILE A 56 -8.66 -4.07 31.35
C ILE A 56 -8.21 -5.07 32.42
N GLY A 57 -7.21 -5.91 32.12
CA GLY A 57 -6.63 -6.83 33.08
C GLY A 57 -6.00 -6.07 34.26
N GLU A 58 -6.13 -6.62 35.47
CA GLU A 58 -5.61 -6.01 36.70
C GLU A 58 -4.10 -5.77 36.64
N GLN A 59 -3.38 -6.70 36.00
CA GLN A 59 -1.95 -6.58 35.74
C GLN A 59 -1.74 -6.00 34.34
N ARG A 60 -0.66 -5.21 34.18
CA ARG A 60 -0.24 -4.74 32.86
C ARG A 60 0.00 -5.91 31.90
N PRO A 61 -0.15 -5.70 30.57
CA PRO A 61 0.26 -6.69 29.59
C PRO A 61 1.69 -7.15 29.88
N LYS A 62 1.93 -8.46 29.82
CA LYS A 62 3.28 -9.01 30.01
C LYS A 62 4.25 -8.37 29.01
N ALA A 63 5.50 -8.18 29.40
CA ALA A 63 6.54 -7.73 28.47
C ALA A 63 6.59 -8.69 27.25
N GLY A 64 6.80 -8.14 26.05
CA GLY A 64 6.72 -8.93 24.80
C GLY A 64 5.30 -9.28 24.36
N THR A 65 4.26 -8.63 24.89
CA THR A 65 2.90 -8.75 24.36
C THR A 65 2.78 -8.00 23.03
N GLU A 66 2.38 -8.70 21.97
CA GLU A 66 2.19 -8.17 20.63
C GLU A 66 0.74 -8.37 20.19
N LEU A 67 0.03 -7.29 19.84
CA LEU A 67 -1.25 -7.43 19.13
C LEU A 67 -0.98 -7.79 17.66
N LEU A 68 -1.67 -8.80 17.15
CA LEU A 68 -1.51 -9.26 15.76
C LEU A 68 -2.68 -8.82 14.91
N THR A 69 -3.87 -9.36 15.15
CA THR A 69 -5.08 -9.06 14.38
C THR A 69 -6.31 -9.00 15.26
N LEU A 70 -7.25 -8.12 14.92
CA LEU A 70 -8.61 -8.12 15.46
C LEU A 70 -9.59 -8.31 14.31
N GLU A 71 -10.29 -9.43 14.28
CA GLU A 71 -11.32 -9.74 13.30
C GLU A 71 -12.71 -9.57 13.93
N ILE A 72 -13.58 -8.77 13.31
CA ILE A 72 -14.91 -8.43 13.78
C ILE A 72 -15.92 -8.84 12.72
N GLU A 73 -16.89 -9.67 13.08
CA GLU A 73 -18.03 -9.98 12.23
C GLU A 73 -18.87 -8.71 11.95
N LEU A 74 -19.20 -8.50 10.67
CA LEU A 74 -20.06 -7.39 10.27
C LEU A 74 -21.51 -7.85 10.07
N PRO A 75 -22.50 -6.93 10.05
CA PRO A 75 -23.86 -7.24 9.64
C PRO A 75 -23.91 -7.96 8.27
N PRO A 76 -24.72 -9.01 8.12
CA PRO A 76 -24.75 -9.86 6.92
C PRO A 76 -25.14 -9.06 5.68
N HIS A 77 -24.54 -9.39 4.54
CA HIS A 77 -24.84 -8.71 3.27
C HIS A 77 -26.21 -9.09 2.70
N GLN A 78 -26.67 -10.32 2.92
CA GLN A 78 -27.99 -10.85 2.48
C GLN A 78 -28.20 -10.84 0.95
N LEU A 79 -27.11 -10.86 0.18
CA LEU A 79 -27.15 -10.92 -1.28
C LEU A 79 -27.09 -12.36 -1.76
N ASN A 80 -27.90 -12.70 -2.75
CA ASN A 80 -27.79 -13.99 -3.44
C ASN A 80 -26.71 -13.94 -4.53
N GLU A 81 -25.70 -14.80 -4.43
CA GLU A 81 -24.56 -14.92 -5.36
C GLU A 81 -24.00 -13.58 -5.87
N PRO A 82 -23.54 -12.68 -4.98
CA PRO A 82 -22.99 -11.39 -5.39
C PRO A 82 -21.65 -11.55 -6.11
N LYS A 83 -21.29 -10.55 -6.91
CA LYS A 83 -19.91 -10.32 -7.34
C LYS A 83 -19.19 -9.47 -6.29
N ILE A 84 -17.92 -9.75 -6.05
CA ILE A 84 -17.07 -8.92 -5.19
C ILE A 84 -16.26 -7.97 -6.04
N PHE A 85 -16.27 -6.69 -5.70
CA PHE A 85 -15.21 -5.76 -6.09
C PHE A 85 -14.10 -5.83 -5.05
N GLN A 86 -13.00 -6.51 -5.41
CA GLN A 86 -11.78 -6.59 -4.62
C GLN A 86 -10.96 -5.32 -4.84
N HIS A 87 -10.65 -4.62 -3.76
CA HIS A 87 -9.75 -3.48 -3.77
C HIS A 87 -8.35 -3.93 -3.35
N GLY A 88 -7.36 -3.79 -4.25
CA GLY A 88 -5.98 -4.18 -3.99
C GLY A 88 -5.28 -3.29 -2.95
N TYR A 89 -4.27 -3.86 -2.28
CA TYR A 89 -3.49 -3.26 -1.19
C TYR A 89 -2.69 -2.01 -1.59
N GLN A 90 -1.85 -2.11 -2.62
CA GLN A 90 -0.93 -1.06 -3.04
C GLN A 90 -1.11 -0.69 -4.52
N SER A 91 -0.36 0.31 -5.00
CA SER A 91 -0.32 0.78 -6.39
C SER A 91 -0.47 -0.33 -7.43
N TRP A 92 0.34 -1.39 -7.35
CA TRP A 92 0.38 -2.47 -8.35
C TRP A 92 -0.58 -3.63 -8.06
N SER A 93 -1.15 -3.70 -6.86
CA SER A 93 -2.15 -4.71 -6.54
C SER A 93 -3.39 -4.50 -7.39
N LEU A 94 -3.92 -5.59 -7.95
CA LEU A 94 -5.05 -5.55 -8.86
C LEU A 94 -6.32 -5.22 -8.08
N SER A 95 -7.13 -4.30 -8.62
CA SER A 95 -8.49 -4.01 -8.20
C SER A 95 -9.44 -4.42 -9.32
N GLY A 96 -10.47 -5.21 -9.00
CA GLY A 96 -11.35 -5.76 -10.03
C GLY A 96 -12.61 -6.41 -9.46
N VAL A 97 -13.53 -6.76 -10.36
CA VAL A 97 -14.79 -7.44 -10.03
C VAL A 97 -14.68 -8.92 -10.35
N TYR A 98 -15.05 -9.78 -9.41
CA TYR A 98 -14.97 -11.23 -9.52
C TYR A 98 -16.27 -11.88 -9.01
N PRO A 99 -16.71 -13.01 -9.59
CA PRO A 99 -17.68 -13.88 -8.94
C PRO A 99 -17.17 -14.31 -7.55
N LEU A 100 -18.02 -14.23 -6.52
CA LEU A 100 -17.60 -14.61 -5.18
C LEU A 100 -17.19 -16.09 -5.09
N SER A 101 -17.68 -16.95 -5.98
CA SER A 101 -17.34 -18.38 -6.02
C SER A 101 -15.93 -18.70 -6.57
N GLU A 102 -15.25 -17.73 -7.19
CA GLU A 102 -13.91 -17.94 -7.74
C GLU A 102 -12.81 -18.01 -6.67
N ILE A 103 -11.60 -18.37 -7.09
CA ILE A 103 -10.40 -18.48 -6.26
C ILE A 103 -9.68 -17.13 -6.17
N ASP A 104 -9.45 -16.66 -4.94
CA ASP A 104 -8.49 -15.60 -4.65
C ASP A 104 -7.12 -16.23 -4.32
N GLU A 105 -6.28 -16.41 -5.33
CA GLU A 105 -4.95 -17.04 -5.18
C GLU A 105 -3.78 -16.05 -5.25
N SER A 106 -2.79 -16.30 -4.39
CA SER A 106 -1.50 -15.63 -4.44
C SER A 106 -0.63 -16.13 -5.60
N PRO A 107 0.30 -15.29 -6.12
CA PRO A 107 1.36 -15.74 -7.01
C PRO A 107 2.13 -16.92 -6.42
N LYS A 108 2.49 -17.92 -7.26
CA LYS A 108 3.24 -19.11 -6.81
C LYS A 108 4.66 -18.82 -6.33
N LEU A 109 5.27 -17.73 -6.80
CA LEU A 109 6.64 -17.38 -6.48
C LEU A 109 6.65 -16.39 -5.32
N ASP A 110 7.23 -16.79 -4.19
CA ASP A 110 7.17 -16.00 -2.95
C ASP A 110 7.72 -14.58 -3.10
N PHE A 111 8.76 -14.39 -3.94
CA PHE A 111 9.34 -13.06 -4.14
C PHE A 111 8.38 -12.07 -4.82
N LEU A 112 7.37 -12.55 -5.55
CA LEU A 112 6.33 -11.72 -6.15
C LEU A 112 5.30 -11.27 -5.12
N ARG A 113 5.03 -12.12 -4.12
CA ARG A 113 4.10 -11.81 -3.05
C ARG A 113 4.58 -10.63 -2.21
N TYR A 114 5.89 -10.54 -1.92
CA TYR A 114 6.45 -9.44 -1.12
C TYR A 114 6.15 -8.06 -1.70
N CYS A 115 6.10 -7.93 -3.02
CA CYS A 115 5.92 -6.64 -3.68
C CYS A 115 4.50 -6.40 -4.20
N GLN A 116 3.67 -7.43 -4.35
CA GLN A 116 2.35 -7.31 -4.99
C GLN A 116 1.17 -7.46 -4.02
N GLU A 117 1.38 -8.12 -2.89
CA GLU A 117 0.32 -8.41 -1.91
C GLU A 117 0.64 -7.80 -0.55
N ASN A 118 -0.40 -7.62 0.26
CA ASN A 118 -0.20 -7.26 1.66
C ASN A 118 0.35 -8.48 2.40
N PHE A 119 1.58 -8.40 2.90
CA PHE A 119 2.22 -9.50 3.65
C PHE A 119 1.42 -9.92 4.90
N TYR A 120 0.53 -9.07 5.40
CA TYR A 120 -0.36 -9.34 6.52
C TYR A 120 -1.64 -10.06 6.12
N THR A 121 -1.90 -10.20 4.83
CA THR A 121 -3.10 -10.85 4.27
C THR A 121 -2.74 -12.25 3.78
N ASN A 122 -3.43 -13.24 4.35
CA ASN A 122 -3.26 -14.63 3.96
C ASN A 122 -4.35 -15.03 2.96
N HIS A 123 -4.08 -14.85 1.67
CA HIS A 123 -5.00 -15.33 0.63
C HIS A 123 -5.03 -16.86 0.67
N ALA A 124 -6.20 -17.43 0.94
CA ALA A 124 -6.35 -18.86 1.15
C ALA A 124 -6.05 -19.69 -0.10
N GLY A 125 -6.18 -19.09 -1.31
CA GLY A 125 -6.07 -19.83 -2.57
C GLY A 125 -7.17 -20.88 -2.74
N ILE A 126 -8.32 -20.67 -2.10
CA ILE A 126 -9.47 -21.57 -2.11
C ILE A 126 -10.69 -20.81 -2.65
N ASN A 127 -11.58 -21.51 -3.34
CA ASN A 127 -12.85 -20.97 -3.84
C ASN A 127 -13.62 -20.27 -2.72
N GLY A 128 -14.11 -19.07 -2.98
CA GLY A 128 -15.05 -18.42 -2.07
C GLY A 128 -14.45 -17.84 -0.80
N ASP A 129 -13.16 -17.52 -0.75
CA ASP A 129 -12.51 -16.89 0.39
C ASP A 129 -11.70 -15.67 -0.07
N TRP A 130 -12.30 -14.49 0.02
CA TRP A 130 -11.77 -13.27 -0.56
C TRP A 130 -11.34 -12.27 0.49
N HIS A 131 -10.23 -11.58 0.22
CA HIS A 131 -9.80 -10.42 0.99
C HIS A 131 -9.82 -9.13 0.15
N SER A 132 -10.24 -8.02 0.74
CA SER A 132 -10.27 -6.70 0.08
C SER A 132 -9.77 -5.60 1.03
N GLU A 133 -8.90 -4.73 0.55
CA GLU A 133 -8.09 -3.82 1.37
C GLU A 133 -8.73 -2.43 1.46
N GLY A 134 -8.88 -1.91 2.67
CA GLY A 134 -9.49 -0.62 3.01
C GLY A 134 -11.00 -0.54 2.82
N MET A 135 -11.57 -1.33 1.91
CA MET A 135 -13.00 -1.38 1.58
C MET A 135 -13.37 -2.67 0.86
N VAL A 136 -14.66 -2.99 0.82
CA VAL A 136 -15.25 -4.02 -0.03
C VAL A 136 -16.61 -3.56 -0.54
N LEU A 137 -16.91 -3.93 -1.78
CA LEU A 137 -18.21 -3.73 -2.39
C LEU A 137 -18.70 -5.07 -2.94
N LEU A 138 -19.90 -5.48 -2.54
CA LEU A 138 -20.61 -6.62 -3.08
C LEU A 138 -21.71 -6.10 -4.00
N ILE A 139 -21.58 -6.46 -5.27
CA ILE A 139 -22.45 -6.07 -6.36
C ILE A 139 -23.52 -7.14 -6.50
N SER A 140 -24.78 -6.72 -6.38
CA SER A 140 -25.94 -7.59 -6.53
C SER A 140 -26.06 -8.07 -7.97
N SER A 141 -26.41 -9.34 -8.13
CA SER A 141 -26.78 -9.95 -9.43
C SER A 141 -28.28 -9.78 -9.74
N SER A 142 -29.05 -9.17 -8.81
CA SER A 142 -30.51 -9.03 -8.85
C SER A 142 -30.94 -7.58 -8.57
N LYS A 143 -32.25 -7.34 -8.37
CA LYS A 143 -32.77 -6.02 -7.95
C LYS A 143 -32.46 -5.66 -6.50
N GLU A 144 -31.78 -6.53 -5.75
CA GLU A 144 -31.35 -6.26 -4.38
C GLU A 144 -30.33 -5.10 -4.31
N PRO A 145 -30.36 -4.26 -3.27
CA PRO A 145 -29.36 -3.20 -3.09
C PRO A 145 -27.95 -3.76 -2.89
N ASN A 146 -26.96 -3.22 -3.59
CA ASN A 146 -25.54 -3.47 -3.37
C ASN A 146 -25.13 -3.24 -1.90
N TYR A 147 -24.09 -3.94 -1.45
CA TYR A 147 -23.57 -3.84 -0.09
C TYR A 147 -22.15 -3.27 -0.09
N PHE A 148 -21.91 -2.23 0.70
CA PHE A 148 -20.59 -1.65 0.90
C PHE A 148 -20.18 -1.71 2.37
N ALA A 149 -18.91 -2.03 2.63
CA ALA A 149 -18.25 -1.78 3.91
C ALA A 149 -16.84 -1.21 3.66
N GLY A 150 -16.42 -0.19 4.40
CA GLY A 150 -15.10 0.41 4.19
C GLY A 150 -14.69 1.42 5.25
N ALA A 151 -13.40 1.72 5.30
CA ALA A 151 -12.85 2.77 6.16
C ALA A 151 -13.45 4.13 5.80
N ILE A 152 -13.87 4.92 6.80
CA ILE A 152 -14.50 6.24 6.58
C ILE A 152 -13.73 7.39 7.25
N GLY A 153 -12.51 7.14 7.68
CA GLY A 153 -11.63 8.10 8.33
C GLY A 153 -10.27 7.51 8.60
N PRO A 154 -9.34 8.27 9.20
CA PRO A 154 -7.98 7.82 9.43
C PRO A 154 -7.89 6.80 10.57
N GLY A 155 -6.81 6.01 10.56
CA GLY A 155 -6.40 5.16 11.66
C GLY A 155 -4.96 4.68 11.49
N GLU A 156 -4.46 3.94 12.48
CA GLU A 156 -3.07 3.50 12.56
C GLU A 156 -2.92 1.99 12.35
N GLN A 157 -3.95 1.30 11.88
CA GLN A 157 -3.93 -0.14 11.63
C GLN A 157 -4.14 -0.43 10.14
N GLY A 158 -3.73 -1.61 9.71
CA GLY A 158 -4.22 -2.15 8.44
C GLY A 158 -5.70 -2.42 8.57
N VAL A 159 -6.45 -2.15 7.50
CA VAL A 159 -7.90 -2.36 7.46
C VAL A 159 -8.20 -3.17 6.22
N LYS A 160 -8.84 -4.32 6.41
CA LYS A 160 -9.29 -5.15 5.30
C LYS A 160 -10.59 -5.86 5.65
N PHE A 161 -11.21 -6.41 4.63
CA PHE A 161 -12.48 -7.12 4.73
C PHE A 161 -12.29 -8.51 4.17
N ARG A 162 -12.82 -9.50 4.87
CA ARG A 162 -12.89 -10.88 4.37
C ARG A 162 -14.34 -11.19 4.02
N VAL A 163 -14.57 -11.77 2.86
CA VAL A 163 -15.89 -12.22 2.42
C VAL A 163 -15.78 -13.68 2.02
N ILE A 164 -16.64 -14.51 2.62
CA ILE A 164 -16.71 -15.93 2.32
C ILE A 164 -18.01 -16.26 1.59
N SER A 165 -17.93 -17.13 0.58
CA SER A 165 -19.12 -17.63 -0.11
C SER A 165 -19.92 -18.57 0.81
N PRO A 166 -21.22 -18.80 0.53
CA PRO A 166 -22.02 -19.80 1.25
C PRO A 166 -21.40 -21.20 1.22
N SER A 167 -20.88 -21.63 0.07
CA SER A 167 -20.22 -22.95 -0.07
C SER A 167 -18.94 -23.05 0.76
N ARG A 168 -18.13 -21.99 0.78
CA ARG A 168 -16.92 -21.93 1.61
C ARG A 168 -17.25 -21.94 3.10
N LYS A 169 -18.32 -21.24 3.49
CA LYS A 169 -18.79 -21.23 4.87
C LYS A 169 -19.19 -22.64 5.33
N GLU A 170 -19.97 -23.37 4.53
CA GLU A 170 -20.35 -24.76 4.83
C GLU A 170 -19.13 -25.69 4.95
N GLU A 171 -18.15 -25.55 4.06
CA GLU A 171 -16.89 -26.31 4.13
C GLU A 171 -16.13 -26.04 5.44
N LEU A 172 -16.03 -24.77 5.84
CA LEU A 172 -15.35 -24.36 7.07
C LEU A 172 -16.09 -24.84 8.33
N GLU A 173 -17.42 -24.81 8.33
CA GLU A 173 -18.26 -25.31 9.43
C GLU A 173 -18.11 -26.83 9.63
N ASN A 174 -17.95 -27.58 8.53
CA ASN A 174 -17.70 -29.02 8.54
C ASN A 174 -16.23 -29.40 8.78
N SER A 175 -15.32 -28.43 8.87
CA SER A 175 -13.89 -28.68 9.05
C SER A 175 -13.57 -29.23 10.45
N LYS A 176 -12.73 -30.27 10.52
CA LYS A 176 -12.22 -30.83 11.79
C LYS A 176 -11.49 -29.80 12.65
N LYS A 177 -10.86 -28.78 12.03
CA LYS A 177 -10.13 -27.73 12.73
C LYS A 177 -11.04 -26.70 13.40
N LYS A 178 -12.34 -26.68 13.04
CA LYS A 178 -13.35 -25.72 13.52
C LYS A 178 -12.80 -24.29 13.64
N PRO A 179 -12.27 -23.71 12.54
CA PRO A 179 -11.75 -22.35 12.58
C PRO A 179 -12.85 -21.36 12.96
N TRP A 180 -12.47 -20.17 13.41
CA TRP A 180 -13.46 -19.10 13.54
C TRP A 180 -13.98 -18.68 12.17
N ILE A 181 -15.30 -18.53 12.09
CA ILE A 181 -16.01 -18.20 10.86
C ILE A 181 -17.02 -17.10 11.19
N SER A 182 -17.08 -16.08 10.33
CA SER A 182 -18.15 -15.09 10.40
C SER A 182 -19.48 -15.76 10.03
N ASN A 183 -20.47 -15.72 10.93
CA ASN A 183 -21.79 -16.28 10.60
C ASN A 183 -22.47 -15.46 9.50
N SER A 184 -22.14 -14.18 9.40
CA SER A 184 -22.66 -13.26 8.41
C SER A 184 -22.03 -13.40 7.01
N GLY A 185 -20.96 -14.19 6.88
CA GLY A 185 -20.18 -14.34 5.65
C GLY A 185 -19.24 -13.17 5.36
N ILE A 186 -19.19 -12.15 6.23
CA ILE A 186 -18.33 -10.98 6.07
C ILE A 186 -17.71 -10.56 7.41
N SER A 187 -16.42 -10.22 7.40
CA SER A 187 -15.70 -9.71 8.56
C SER A 187 -14.79 -8.53 8.18
N LEU A 188 -14.57 -7.67 9.16
CA LEU A 188 -13.57 -6.62 9.18
C LEU A 188 -12.36 -7.13 9.93
N ILE A 189 -11.16 -6.90 9.39
CA ILE A 189 -9.90 -7.27 10.04
C ILE A 189 -9.07 -6.00 10.21
N TYR A 190 -8.64 -5.75 11.44
CA TYR A 190 -7.58 -4.81 11.77
C TYR A 190 -6.25 -5.54 11.89
N ASP A 191 -5.27 -5.16 11.08
CA ASP A 191 -3.90 -5.65 11.18
C ASP A 191 -3.05 -4.70 12.01
N PHE A 192 -2.64 -5.16 13.18
CA PHE A 192 -1.65 -4.47 14.02
C PHE A 192 -0.25 -4.96 13.69
N TYR A 193 -0.12 -6.28 13.54
CA TYR A 193 1.10 -7.03 13.24
C TYR A 193 2.33 -6.47 13.97
N ARG A 194 2.36 -6.74 15.28
CA ARG A 194 3.44 -6.36 16.22
C ARG A 194 3.35 -4.93 16.75
N TYR A 195 2.18 -4.56 17.23
CA TYR A 195 2.03 -3.41 18.11
C TYR A 195 2.51 -3.81 19.52
N GLU A 196 3.82 -3.69 19.76
CA GLU A 196 4.36 -3.80 21.10
C GLU A 196 3.94 -2.55 21.88
N ASP A 197 3.88 -2.66 23.19
CA ASP A 197 3.53 -1.53 24.04
C ASP A 197 2.06 -1.08 24.00
N PHE A 198 1.13 -2.04 24.09
CA PHE A 198 -0.27 -1.78 24.50
C PHE A 198 -0.38 -1.25 25.96
N ARG A 199 0.61 -0.50 26.48
CA ARG A 199 0.60 0.17 27.79
C ARG A 199 -0.32 1.38 27.84
N GLY A 200 -0.76 1.92 26.69
CA GLY A 200 -1.76 2.99 26.64
C GLY A 200 -3.16 2.57 27.12
N ASN A 201 -3.33 1.29 27.48
CA ASN A 201 -4.57 0.60 27.81
C ASN A 201 -5.67 0.71 26.77
N LYS A 202 -5.68 1.65 25.82
CA LYS A 202 -6.78 1.87 24.88
C LYS A 202 -6.26 2.29 23.50
N ILE A 203 -6.73 1.63 22.46
CA ILE A 203 -6.47 1.95 21.05
C ILE A 203 -7.80 2.30 20.39
N SER A 204 -7.87 3.50 19.79
CA SER A 204 -8.92 3.84 18.83
C SER A 204 -8.59 3.22 17.48
N LEU A 205 -9.54 2.51 16.91
CA LEU A 205 -9.38 1.83 15.62
C LEU A 205 -10.03 2.64 14.50
N THR A 206 -9.58 2.41 13.27
CA THR A 206 -10.11 3.09 12.08
C THR A 206 -11.63 2.97 12.03
N PRO A 207 -12.39 4.08 11.90
CA PRO A 207 -13.84 4.01 11.81
C PRO A 207 -14.28 3.38 10.48
N ILE A 208 -15.29 2.52 10.54
CA ILE A 208 -15.83 1.80 9.38
C ILE A 208 -17.29 2.21 9.13
N GLY A 209 -17.63 2.43 7.87
CA GLY A 209 -19.00 2.64 7.41
C GLY A 209 -19.52 1.40 6.68
N ILE A 210 -20.79 1.10 6.87
CA ILE A 210 -21.53 0.07 6.14
C ILE A 210 -22.76 0.72 5.52
N SER A 211 -23.07 0.39 4.29
CA SER A 211 -24.28 0.90 3.63
C SER A 211 -24.84 -0.07 2.61
N ARG A 212 -26.12 0.10 2.32
CA ARG A 212 -26.81 -0.54 1.21
C ARG A 212 -27.32 0.51 0.24
N PHE A 213 -27.12 0.30 -1.06
CA PHE A 213 -27.44 1.30 -2.08
C PHE A 213 -27.89 0.66 -3.40
N THR A 214 -28.63 1.41 -4.21
CA THR A 214 -29.21 0.94 -5.48
C THR A 214 -28.71 1.72 -6.70
N ILE A 215 -27.89 2.75 -6.48
CA ILE A 215 -27.25 3.51 -7.58
C ILE A 215 -26.10 2.70 -8.18
N GLU A 216 -25.64 3.14 -9.35
CA GLU A 216 -24.46 2.56 -10.01
C GLU A 216 -23.23 2.53 -9.07
N PRO A 217 -22.51 1.40 -8.98
CA PRO A 217 -21.29 1.24 -8.19
C PRO A 217 -20.28 2.39 -8.34
N GLU A 218 -20.03 2.85 -9.55
CA GLU A 218 -19.05 3.90 -9.87
C GLU A 218 -19.46 5.24 -9.26
N SER A 219 -20.76 5.55 -9.32
CA SER A 219 -21.32 6.76 -8.71
C SER A 219 -21.21 6.71 -7.19
N TYR A 220 -21.42 5.52 -6.60
CA TYR A 220 -21.22 5.31 -5.17
C TYR A 220 -19.75 5.47 -4.78
N LEU A 221 -18.83 4.84 -5.51
CA LEU A 221 -17.37 4.91 -5.26
C LEU A 221 -16.85 6.35 -5.36
N LYS A 222 -17.30 7.12 -6.35
CA LYS A 222 -16.97 8.55 -6.47
C LYS A 222 -17.36 9.32 -5.21
N LYS A 223 -18.58 9.11 -4.70
CA LYS A 223 -19.04 9.74 -3.46
C LYS A 223 -18.22 9.28 -2.26
N TYR A 224 -17.98 7.97 -2.14
CA TYR A 224 -17.20 7.40 -1.06
C TYR A 224 -15.79 7.98 -0.98
N PHE A 225 -15.03 7.99 -2.09
CA PHE A 225 -13.67 8.53 -2.09
C PHE A 225 -13.65 10.04 -1.84
N SER A 226 -14.66 10.78 -2.29
CA SER A 226 -14.79 12.21 -1.95
C SER A 226 -14.95 12.43 -0.45
N GLU A 227 -15.83 11.68 0.21
CA GLU A 227 -16.03 11.77 1.67
C GLU A 227 -14.83 11.25 2.45
N LEU A 228 -14.16 10.20 1.97
CA LEU A 228 -12.93 9.69 2.57
C LEU A 228 -11.80 10.73 2.50
N GLY A 229 -11.64 11.40 1.36
CA GLY A 229 -10.70 12.50 1.20
C GLY A 229 -10.96 13.64 2.20
N LYS A 230 -12.24 14.02 2.39
CA LYS A 230 -12.63 15.02 3.41
C LYS A 230 -12.30 14.55 4.83
N ALA A 231 -12.57 13.28 5.15
CA ALA A 231 -12.29 12.70 6.47
C ALA A 231 -10.77 12.66 6.78
N HIS A 232 -9.94 12.44 5.76
CA HIS A 232 -8.48 12.53 5.86
C HIS A 232 -7.93 13.96 5.73
N LYS A 233 -8.80 14.97 5.56
CA LYS A 233 -8.42 16.38 5.35
C LYS A 233 -7.45 16.55 4.18
N VAL A 234 -7.65 15.78 3.11
CA VAL A 234 -6.86 15.85 1.89
C VAL A 234 -6.90 17.28 1.33
N LYS A 235 -5.72 17.83 1.06
CA LYS A 235 -5.57 19.13 0.41
C LYS A 235 -5.13 18.88 -1.03
N LEU A 236 -6.10 18.85 -1.93
CA LEU A 236 -5.81 18.70 -3.35
C LEU A 236 -5.16 19.96 -3.88
N SER A 237 -4.09 19.78 -4.66
CA SER A 237 -3.49 20.88 -5.42
C SER A 237 -4.50 21.39 -6.45
N THR A 238 -4.63 22.71 -6.55
CA THR A 238 -5.40 23.38 -7.61
C THR A 238 -4.59 23.52 -8.89
N THR A 239 -3.29 23.21 -8.86
CA THR A 239 -2.41 23.22 -10.03
C THR A 239 -2.91 22.22 -11.08
N PRO A 240 -2.86 22.56 -12.38
CA PRO A 240 -3.10 21.60 -13.45
C PRO A 240 -2.24 20.33 -13.27
N VAL A 241 -2.75 19.19 -13.72
CA VAL A 241 -2.01 17.92 -13.70
C VAL A 241 -0.74 18.11 -14.54
N PRO A 242 0.46 17.91 -13.96
CA PRO A 242 1.68 18.20 -14.69
C PRO A 242 1.90 17.19 -15.81
N THR A 243 2.32 17.65 -16.98
CA THR A 243 2.77 16.78 -18.09
C THR A 243 4.28 16.63 -18.06
N GLY A 244 4.80 15.48 -18.49
CA GLY A 244 6.23 15.22 -18.40
C GLY A 244 6.72 14.07 -19.25
N TRP A 245 8.04 13.89 -19.20
CA TRP A 245 8.74 12.77 -19.82
C TRP A 245 9.43 11.93 -18.73
N CYS A 246 9.42 10.60 -18.89
CA CYS A 246 10.06 9.63 -18.00
C CYS A 246 10.93 8.67 -18.81
N SER A 247 12.14 8.38 -18.33
CA SER A 247 13.10 7.53 -19.04
C SER A 247 12.80 6.02 -18.98
N TRP A 248 12.00 5.55 -18.02
CA TRP A 248 11.87 4.13 -17.68
C TRP A 248 11.33 3.27 -18.82
N TYR A 249 10.17 3.62 -19.39
CA TYR A 249 9.45 2.76 -20.33
C TYR A 249 10.02 2.71 -21.76
N GLN A 250 11.20 3.31 -21.93
CA GLN A 250 12.02 3.23 -23.13
C GLN A 250 13.38 2.59 -22.85
N TYR A 251 14.05 2.97 -21.76
CA TYR A 251 15.44 2.59 -21.51
C TYR A 251 15.62 1.61 -20.34
N TYR A 252 14.63 1.46 -19.47
CA TYR A 252 14.76 0.78 -18.18
C TYR A 252 16.02 1.28 -17.45
N THR A 253 16.83 0.38 -16.88
CA THR A 253 18.11 0.71 -16.23
C THR A 253 19.23 1.11 -17.19
N LYS A 254 19.02 1.01 -18.52
CA LYS A 254 20.03 1.28 -19.56
C LYS A 254 20.08 2.76 -19.97
N ILE A 255 19.89 3.66 -19.02
CA ILE A 255 20.10 5.10 -19.18
C ILE A 255 21.58 5.49 -18.96
N SER A 256 21.99 6.61 -19.55
CA SER A 256 23.28 7.27 -19.33
C SER A 256 23.12 8.78 -19.46
N GLU A 257 24.09 9.55 -18.96
CA GLU A 257 24.11 11.01 -19.09
C GLU A 257 23.92 11.47 -20.54
N LYS A 258 24.61 10.82 -21.48
CA LYS A 258 24.47 11.08 -22.93
C LYS A 258 23.05 10.82 -23.43
N ILE A 259 22.41 9.73 -22.99
CA ILE A 259 21.03 9.40 -23.39
C ILE A 259 20.06 10.45 -22.84
N ILE A 260 20.24 10.86 -21.59
CA ILE A 260 19.41 11.87 -20.93
C ILE A 260 19.53 13.22 -21.65
N LEU A 261 20.74 13.72 -21.86
CA LEU A 261 20.97 14.98 -22.56
C LEU A 261 20.43 14.96 -23.99
N LYS A 262 20.60 13.84 -24.71
CA LYS A 262 20.02 13.67 -26.06
C LYS A 262 18.49 13.79 -26.04
N ASN A 263 17.80 13.12 -25.10
CA ASN A 263 16.34 13.21 -25.02
C ASN A 263 15.88 14.61 -24.60
N LEU A 264 16.60 15.27 -23.70
CA LEU A 264 16.33 16.66 -23.33
C LEU A 264 16.40 17.59 -24.55
N SER A 265 17.45 17.46 -25.38
CA SER A 265 17.56 18.22 -26.63
C SER A 265 16.43 17.91 -27.62
N LEU A 266 16.04 16.64 -27.76
CA LEU A 266 14.96 16.23 -28.69
C LEU A 266 13.59 16.77 -28.26
N ILE A 267 13.29 16.81 -26.96
CA ILE A 267 12.05 17.37 -26.43
C ILE A 267 11.93 18.85 -26.78
N LYS A 268 13.04 19.59 -26.68
CA LYS A 268 13.12 21.00 -27.08
C LYS A 268 12.94 21.16 -28.58
N GLU A 269 13.68 20.40 -29.38
CA GLU A 269 13.61 20.42 -30.85
C GLU A 269 12.17 20.18 -31.34
N LYS A 270 11.51 19.19 -30.75
CA LYS A 270 10.13 18.81 -31.08
C LYS A 270 9.07 19.69 -30.42
N LYS A 271 9.46 20.62 -29.55
CA LYS A 271 8.57 21.52 -28.80
C LYS A 271 7.43 20.77 -28.10
N LEU A 272 7.73 19.63 -27.48
CA LEU A 272 6.71 18.84 -26.80
C LEU A 272 6.13 19.61 -25.61
N PRO A 273 4.80 19.57 -25.39
CA PRO A 273 4.13 20.35 -24.34
C PRO A 273 4.28 19.68 -22.96
N ILE A 274 5.52 19.60 -22.48
CA ILE A 274 5.84 18.99 -21.17
C ILE A 274 6.35 20.03 -20.17
N GLN A 275 6.13 19.76 -18.89
CA GLN A 275 6.50 20.64 -17.78
C GLN A 275 7.61 20.08 -16.90
N PHE A 276 7.75 18.75 -16.84
CA PHE A 276 8.84 18.09 -16.11
C PHE A 276 9.60 17.08 -16.97
N PHE A 277 10.87 16.87 -16.63
CA PHE A 277 11.72 15.86 -17.22
C PHE A 277 12.27 14.97 -16.09
N GLN A 278 11.78 13.73 -16.02
CA GLN A 278 12.10 12.81 -14.94
C GLN A 278 13.13 11.76 -15.39
N ILE A 279 14.24 11.68 -14.63
CA ILE A 279 15.23 10.62 -14.75
C ILE A 279 14.83 9.49 -13.81
N ASP A 280 14.52 8.31 -14.37
CA ASP A 280 14.12 7.12 -13.61
C ASP A 280 15.32 6.25 -13.20
N ASP A 281 15.06 5.03 -12.70
CA ASP A 281 16.06 4.06 -12.24
C ASP A 281 17.19 3.83 -13.26
N GLY A 282 18.43 3.87 -12.77
CA GLY A 282 19.64 3.49 -13.52
C GLY A 282 20.81 4.47 -13.41
N TYR A 283 20.66 5.58 -12.68
CA TYR A 283 21.71 6.57 -12.44
C TYR A 283 22.55 6.27 -11.20
N GLN A 284 21.94 5.69 -10.18
CA GLN A 284 22.55 5.39 -8.90
C GLN A 284 23.62 4.31 -9.03
N LYS A 285 24.61 4.35 -8.13
CA LYS A 285 25.68 3.35 -8.05
C LYS A 285 25.15 1.98 -7.62
N GLU A 286 24.25 1.97 -6.64
CA GLU A 286 23.60 0.79 -6.09
C GLU A 286 22.25 1.19 -5.47
N ILE A 287 21.32 0.25 -5.33
CA ILE A 287 20.09 0.47 -4.55
C ILE A 287 20.47 0.73 -3.09
N GLY A 288 20.22 1.97 -2.64
CA GLY A 288 20.65 2.48 -1.34
C GLY A 288 21.73 3.56 -1.41
N ASP A 289 22.40 3.76 -2.56
CA ASP A 289 23.46 4.75 -2.73
C ASP A 289 22.98 5.90 -3.64
N TRP A 290 21.95 6.62 -3.18
CA TRP A 290 21.19 7.59 -3.99
C TRP A 290 21.93 8.88 -4.34
N LEU A 291 22.96 9.24 -3.56
CA LEU A 291 23.78 10.44 -3.78
C LEU A 291 25.03 10.18 -4.61
N THR A 292 25.30 8.92 -4.96
CA THR A 292 26.47 8.52 -5.74
C THR A 292 26.01 7.91 -7.06
N THR A 293 26.51 8.46 -8.16
CA THR A 293 26.21 7.94 -9.50
C THR A 293 27.14 6.79 -9.90
N ASN A 294 26.67 5.97 -10.84
CA ASN A 294 27.54 5.01 -11.55
C ASN A 294 28.31 5.69 -12.69
N ASP A 295 29.23 4.93 -13.32
CA ASP A 295 30.12 5.42 -14.39
C ASP A 295 29.41 5.95 -15.64
N LYS A 296 28.11 5.66 -15.82
CA LYS A 296 27.30 6.18 -16.94
C LYS A 296 26.88 7.64 -16.73
N PHE A 297 27.11 8.19 -15.54
CA PHE A 297 26.74 9.55 -15.11
C PHE A 297 27.94 10.27 -14.43
N PRO A 298 29.03 10.51 -15.17
CA PRO A 298 30.26 11.08 -14.63
C PRO A 298 30.11 12.54 -14.16
N GLY A 299 29.17 13.31 -14.72
CA GLY A 299 28.88 14.68 -14.30
C GLY A 299 27.98 14.77 -13.06
N GLY A 300 27.44 13.64 -12.59
CA GLY A 300 26.52 13.59 -11.46
C GLY A 300 25.15 14.19 -11.75
N MET A 301 24.26 14.10 -10.76
CA MET A 301 22.85 14.48 -10.93
C MET A 301 22.61 15.99 -10.82
N ARG A 302 23.50 16.74 -10.15
CA ARG A 302 23.37 18.20 -10.03
C ARG A 302 23.41 18.91 -11.38
N LEU A 303 24.40 18.58 -12.22
CA LEU A 303 24.55 19.20 -13.54
C LEU A 303 23.37 18.87 -14.46
N LEU A 304 22.86 17.64 -14.41
CA LEU A 304 21.66 17.28 -15.16
C LEU A 304 20.43 18.07 -14.74
N ALA A 305 20.24 18.31 -13.44
CA ALA A 305 19.16 19.15 -12.96
C ALA A 305 19.31 20.62 -13.43
N GLU A 306 20.54 21.15 -13.46
CA GLU A 306 20.84 22.48 -13.99
C GLU A 306 20.50 22.59 -15.49
N GLU A 307 20.89 21.61 -16.31
CA GLU A 307 20.57 21.59 -17.73
C GLU A 307 19.06 21.46 -17.99
N ILE A 308 18.34 20.64 -17.22
CA ILE A 308 16.88 20.54 -17.32
C ILE A 308 16.22 21.89 -17.00
N ARG A 309 16.67 22.59 -15.95
CA ARG A 309 16.17 23.92 -15.59
C ARG A 309 16.52 24.98 -16.63
N ARG A 310 17.69 24.89 -17.27
CA ARG A 310 18.10 25.78 -18.37
C ARG A 310 17.14 25.69 -19.56
N GLU A 311 16.55 24.50 -19.77
CA GLU A 311 15.48 24.26 -20.74
C GLU A 311 14.07 24.61 -20.23
N LYS A 312 13.98 25.30 -19.08
CA LYS A 312 12.73 25.75 -18.43
C LYS A 312 11.78 24.59 -18.07
N LEU A 313 12.34 23.39 -17.86
CA LEU A 313 11.61 22.23 -17.37
C LEU A 313 11.87 22.02 -15.89
N THR A 314 10.93 21.35 -15.22
CA THR A 314 11.07 20.92 -13.83
C THR A 314 11.91 19.63 -13.78
N PRO A 315 13.06 19.61 -13.09
CA PRO A 315 13.87 18.40 -12.94
C PRO A 315 13.18 17.40 -12.01
N GLY A 316 12.98 16.19 -12.53
CA GLY A 316 12.43 15.05 -11.81
C GLY A 316 13.43 13.92 -11.61
N ILE A 317 13.32 13.20 -10.49
CA ILE A 317 14.18 12.06 -10.18
C ILE A 317 13.43 10.94 -9.45
N TRP A 318 13.81 9.69 -9.74
CA TRP A 318 13.30 8.48 -9.08
C TRP A 318 14.17 8.05 -7.90
N LEU A 319 13.54 7.56 -6.84
CA LEU A 319 14.17 7.01 -5.64
C LEU A 319 13.35 5.82 -5.12
N ALA A 320 14.00 4.76 -4.65
CA ALA A 320 13.38 3.74 -3.80
C ALA A 320 13.90 3.89 -2.35
N PRO A 321 13.45 4.93 -1.62
CA PRO A 321 14.18 5.47 -0.46
C PRO A 321 14.37 4.48 0.69
N PHE A 322 13.54 3.45 0.77
CA PHE A 322 13.56 2.47 1.85
C PHE A 322 14.28 1.17 1.50
N LEU A 323 14.70 1.02 0.24
CA LEU A 323 15.41 -0.18 -0.23
C LEU A 323 16.91 0.02 -0.19
N VAL A 324 17.61 -1.02 0.24
CA VAL A 324 19.07 -1.14 0.24
C VAL A 324 19.48 -2.53 -0.23
N ARG A 325 20.71 -2.68 -0.70
CA ARG A 325 21.32 -4.00 -0.98
C ARG A 325 22.55 -4.19 -0.12
N LYS A 326 22.96 -5.45 0.10
CA LYS A 326 24.17 -5.77 0.88
C LYS A 326 25.45 -5.07 0.37
N LYS A 327 25.47 -4.71 -0.91
CA LYS A 327 26.58 -4.00 -1.54
C LYS A 327 26.54 -2.48 -1.36
N SER A 328 25.40 -1.91 -0.93
CA SER A 328 25.28 -0.47 -0.72
C SER A 328 26.09 -0.04 0.49
N GLU A 329 26.56 1.20 0.47
CA GLU A 329 27.35 1.76 1.54
C GLU A 329 26.56 1.79 2.86
N PHE A 330 25.27 2.15 2.79
CA PHE A 330 24.39 2.15 3.96
C PHE A 330 24.34 0.78 4.63
N PHE A 331 24.14 -0.30 3.87
CA PHE A 331 24.02 -1.63 4.44
C PHE A 331 25.32 -2.08 5.12
N GLN A 332 26.46 -1.78 4.50
CA GLN A 332 27.78 -2.16 5.02
C GLN A 332 28.17 -1.37 6.27
N LYS A 333 27.84 -0.07 6.30
CA LYS A 333 28.18 0.82 7.42
C LYS A 333 27.20 0.73 8.59
N TYR A 334 25.92 0.53 8.31
CA TYR A 334 24.85 0.59 9.31
C TYR A 334 23.94 -0.66 9.28
N PRO A 335 24.49 -1.88 9.40
CA PRO A 335 23.70 -3.11 9.39
C PRO A 335 22.71 -3.23 10.56
N GLU A 336 22.89 -2.46 11.63
CA GLU A 336 21.96 -2.32 12.75
C GLU A 336 20.68 -1.56 12.39
N ALA A 337 20.76 -0.64 11.41
CA ALA A 337 19.64 0.18 10.95
C ALA A 337 18.84 -0.49 9.79
N VAL A 338 19.19 -1.72 9.41
CA VAL A 338 18.42 -2.55 8.47
C VAL A 338 17.33 -3.31 9.21
N LEU A 339 16.12 -3.34 8.65
CA LEU A 339 15.00 -4.09 9.20
C LEU A 339 15.32 -5.58 9.21
N LYS A 340 15.11 -6.23 10.36
CA LYS A 340 15.41 -7.65 10.58
C LYS A 340 14.17 -8.44 10.96
N ASP A 341 14.13 -9.71 10.61
CA ASP A 341 13.13 -10.66 11.10
C ASP A 341 13.41 -11.09 12.56
N ARG A 342 12.65 -12.07 13.07
CA ARG A 342 12.80 -12.59 14.43
C ARG A 342 14.11 -13.33 14.66
N ASP A 343 14.73 -13.86 13.61
CA ASP A 343 16.00 -14.56 13.68
C ASP A 343 17.19 -13.60 13.55
N GLY A 344 16.92 -12.28 13.50
CA GLY A 344 17.94 -11.25 13.32
C GLY A 344 18.46 -11.15 11.88
N LYS A 345 17.83 -11.84 10.92
CA LYS A 345 18.22 -11.77 9.51
C LYS A 345 17.56 -10.58 8.82
N PRO A 346 18.23 -9.90 7.88
CA PRO A 346 17.64 -8.81 7.12
C PRO A 346 16.33 -9.24 6.41
N THR A 347 15.25 -8.49 6.58
CA THR A 347 13.96 -8.77 5.94
C THR A 347 14.06 -8.55 4.42
N PRO A 348 13.87 -9.58 3.58
CA PRO A 348 13.82 -9.41 2.13
C PRO A 348 12.62 -8.54 1.73
N ALA A 349 12.85 -7.58 0.82
CA ALA A 349 11.81 -6.67 0.34
C ALA A 349 11.39 -7.00 -1.09
N LEU A 350 12.36 -7.15 -1.99
CA LEU A 350 12.13 -7.45 -3.40
C LEU A 350 13.36 -8.16 -3.97
N TRP A 351 13.12 -9.13 -4.86
CA TRP A 351 14.13 -9.54 -5.82
C TRP A 351 13.80 -8.98 -7.20
N ASN A 352 14.74 -8.22 -7.78
CA ASN A 352 14.65 -7.68 -9.13
C ASN A 352 15.92 -8.04 -9.91
N PRO A 353 15.81 -8.85 -10.98
CA PRO A 353 16.98 -9.30 -11.74
C PRO A 353 17.75 -8.15 -12.41
N LEU A 354 17.12 -6.99 -12.66
CA LEU A 354 17.80 -5.81 -13.21
C LEU A 354 18.79 -5.17 -12.24
N TRP A 355 18.68 -5.45 -10.94
CA TRP A 355 19.59 -4.94 -9.91
C TRP A 355 20.62 -6.00 -9.49
N GLY A 356 20.37 -7.28 -9.75
CA GLY A 356 21.32 -8.37 -9.59
C GLY A 356 20.72 -9.62 -8.94
N MET A 357 21.58 -10.54 -8.52
CA MET A 357 21.14 -11.88 -8.08
C MET A 357 20.64 -11.95 -6.62
N ASP A 358 21.03 -11.01 -5.75
CA ASP A 358 20.54 -10.94 -4.36
C ASP A 358 19.31 -10.04 -4.23
N HIS A 359 18.52 -10.27 -3.18
CA HIS A 359 17.39 -9.43 -2.80
C HIS A 359 17.84 -8.01 -2.43
N THR A 360 16.89 -7.10 -2.53
CA THR A 360 16.89 -5.85 -1.75
C THR A 360 16.31 -6.12 -0.37
N TYR A 361 16.73 -5.31 0.58
CA TYR A 361 16.30 -5.32 1.97
C TYR A 361 15.74 -3.95 2.33
N CYS A 362 14.98 -3.88 3.41
CA CYS A 362 14.41 -2.63 3.88
C CYS A 362 15.23 -2.03 5.01
N ILE A 363 15.43 -0.71 5.00
CA ILE A 363 15.92 0.01 6.19
C ILE A 363 14.83 0.02 7.26
N ASP A 364 15.21 -0.06 8.53
CA ASP A 364 14.28 0.25 9.60
C ASP A 364 14.08 1.76 9.65
N VAL A 365 12.98 2.24 9.08
CA VAL A 365 12.66 3.67 9.01
C VAL A 365 12.37 4.29 10.39
N THR A 366 12.31 3.52 11.48
CA THR A 366 12.22 4.07 12.85
C THR A 366 13.58 4.30 13.49
N HIS A 367 14.65 3.70 12.95
CA HIS A 367 16.01 3.84 13.48
C HIS A 367 16.53 5.27 13.25
N PRO A 368 17.17 5.93 14.23
CA PRO A 368 17.72 7.27 14.08
C PRO A 368 18.68 7.40 12.89
N THR A 369 19.62 6.45 12.73
CA THR A 369 20.53 6.41 11.56
C THR A 369 19.79 6.39 10.22
N SER A 370 18.68 5.65 10.10
CA SER A 370 17.86 5.65 8.89
C SER A 370 17.18 7.00 8.67
N ARG A 371 16.78 7.71 9.74
CA ARG A 371 16.20 9.06 9.65
C ARG A 371 17.21 10.08 9.16
N ASP A 372 18.42 10.05 9.72
CA ASP A 372 19.52 10.93 9.30
C ASP A 372 19.92 10.68 7.84
N PHE A 373 19.99 9.40 7.45
CA PHE A 373 20.25 8.98 6.08
C PHE A 373 19.19 9.51 5.10
N LEU A 374 17.90 9.32 5.41
CA LEU A 374 16.80 9.84 4.58
C LEU A 374 16.82 11.37 4.52
N GLU A 375 17.05 12.04 5.65
CA GLU A 375 17.14 13.50 5.70
C GLU A 375 18.26 14.03 4.82
N ASN A 376 19.45 13.42 4.88
CA ASN A 376 20.57 13.78 4.05
C ASN A 376 20.24 13.62 2.55
N ILE A 377 19.71 12.46 2.15
CA ILE A 377 19.33 12.20 0.75
C ILE A 377 18.36 13.26 0.23
N PHE A 378 17.24 13.46 0.95
CA PHE A 378 16.19 14.35 0.48
C PHE A 378 16.60 15.82 0.51
N LYS A 379 17.38 16.25 1.52
CA LYS A 379 17.94 17.60 1.56
C LYS A 379 18.88 17.85 0.39
N THR A 380 19.84 16.95 0.15
CA THR A 380 20.81 17.13 -0.94
C THR A 380 20.12 17.12 -2.31
N ILE A 381 19.23 16.16 -2.58
CA ILE A 381 18.53 16.07 -3.87
C ILE A 381 17.67 17.31 -4.15
N VAL A 382 16.96 17.83 -3.14
CA VAL A 382 16.06 18.98 -3.34
C VAL A 382 16.80 20.30 -3.27
N LYS A 383 17.67 20.50 -2.28
CA LYS A 383 18.29 21.81 -2.02
C LYS A 383 19.59 22.02 -2.78
N GLU A 384 20.41 20.98 -2.90
CA GLU A 384 21.73 21.11 -3.54
C GLU A 384 21.67 20.77 -5.03
N PHE A 385 20.93 19.71 -5.40
CA PHE A 385 20.78 19.33 -6.81
C PHE A 385 19.63 20.10 -7.49
N GLY A 386 18.60 20.46 -6.72
CA GLY A 386 17.48 21.26 -7.20
C GLY A 386 16.41 20.46 -7.94
N TYR A 387 16.23 19.17 -7.60
CA TYR A 387 15.10 18.37 -8.06
C TYR A 387 13.84 18.72 -7.26
N SER A 388 12.76 19.07 -7.96
CA SER A 388 11.48 19.46 -7.34
C SER A 388 10.29 18.59 -7.76
N TYR A 389 10.55 17.52 -8.51
CA TYR A 389 9.61 16.43 -8.78
C TYR A 389 10.26 15.12 -8.35
N LEU A 390 9.70 14.42 -7.36
CA LEU A 390 10.25 13.18 -6.83
C LEU A 390 9.27 12.03 -7.04
N LYS A 391 9.69 11.00 -7.79
CA LYS A 391 9.00 9.72 -7.86
C LYS A 391 9.58 8.82 -6.78
N LEU A 392 8.79 8.52 -5.75
CA LEU A 392 9.21 7.69 -4.62
C LEU A 392 8.55 6.32 -4.75
N ASP A 393 9.38 5.30 -4.89
CA ASP A 393 8.96 3.98 -5.33
C ASP A 393 9.23 2.88 -4.30
N PHE A 394 8.60 1.72 -4.48
CA PHE A 394 8.68 0.56 -3.57
C PHE A 394 8.32 0.92 -2.13
N LEU A 395 7.38 1.86 -1.98
CA LEU A 395 7.05 2.47 -0.69
C LEU A 395 6.40 1.50 0.31
N TYR A 396 5.81 0.40 -0.17
CA TYR A 396 5.34 -0.71 0.67
C TYR A 396 6.45 -1.30 1.55
N ALA A 397 7.73 -1.10 1.21
CA ALA A 397 8.85 -1.62 2.00
C ALA A 397 8.81 -1.10 3.45
N ALA A 398 8.38 0.15 3.67
CA ALA A 398 8.19 0.70 5.01
C ALA A 398 6.99 0.09 5.78
N LEU A 399 6.19 -0.78 5.14
CA LEU A 399 5.17 -1.62 5.80
C LEU A 399 5.64 -3.05 6.05
N LEU A 400 6.82 -3.47 5.61
CA LEU A 400 7.27 -4.86 5.83
C LEU A 400 7.43 -5.21 7.30
N SER A 401 7.20 -6.48 7.61
CA SER A 401 7.36 -6.98 8.96
C SER A 401 8.83 -7.05 9.38
N GLY A 402 9.09 -6.77 10.65
CA GLY A 402 10.42 -6.93 11.23
C GLY A 402 10.52 -6.33 12.63
N TRP A 403 11.68 -6.49 13.26
CA TRP A 403 12.09 -5.82 14.48
C TRP A 403 12.54 -4.41 14.15
N THR A 404 11.75 -3.45 14.60
CA THR A 404 12.05 -2.03 14.50
C THR A 404 12.69 -1.52 15.78
N TYR A 405 13.41 -0.41 15.65
CA TYR A 405 13.97 0.37 16.74
C TYR A 405 12.86 0.93 17.62
N ASP A 406 11.86 1.58 17.02
CA ASP A 406 10.63 1.94 17.70
C ASP A 406 9.60 0.82 17.54
N ARG A 407 9.32 0.11 18.64
CA ARG A 407 8.38 -1.01 18.68
C ARG A 407 6.97 -0.60 19.10
N GLY A 408 6.79 0.64 19.55
CA GLY A 408 5.50 1.19 19.97
C GLY A 408 4.61 1.64 18.80
N VAL A 409 5.08 1.51 17.57
CA VAL A 409 4.39 1.95 16.36
C VAL A 409 4.00 0.77 15.49
N SER A 410 2.75 0.77 15.02
CA SER A 410 2.31 -0.22 14.04
C SER A 410 3.04 -0.02 12.70
N PRO A 411 3.08 -1.03 11.82
CA PRO A 411 3.60 -0.88 10.47
C PRO A 411 2.94 0.29 9.72
N HIS A 412 1.61 0.40 9.79
CA HIS A 412 0.84 1.45 9.12
C HIS A 412 1.22 2.87 9.59
N LYS A 413 1.36 3.04 10.90
CA LYS A 413 1.83 4.30 11.48
C LYS A 413 3.25 4.63 11.04
N ARG A 414 4.16 3.65 11.12
CA ARG A 414 5.55 3.79 10.71
C ARG A 414 5.68 4.29 9.27
N TYR A 415 4.91 3.69 8.35
CA TYR A 415 4.82 4.13 6.96
C TYR A 415 4.36 5.59 6.85
N THR A 416 3.20 5.93 7.43
CA THR A 416 2.67 7.28 7.34
C THR A 416 3.63 8.31 7.96
N ASP A 417 4.28 7.99 9.07
CA ASP A 417 5.19 8.89 9.77
C ASP A 417 6.52 9.09 9.01
N VAL A 418 7.03 8.08 8.28
CA VAL A 418 8.19 8.29 7.41
C VAL A 418 7.86 9.14 6.18
N ILE A 419 6.68 8.98 5.56
CA ILE A 419 6.28 9.85 4.45
C ILE A 419 6.06 11.28 4.90
N LYS A 420 5.42 11.50 6.07
CA LYS A 420 5.28 12.85 6.65
C LYS A 420 6.63 13.49 6.96
N PHE A 421 7.58 12.70 7.45
CA PHE A 421 8.96 13.15 7.66
C PHE A 421 9.62 13.59 6.36
N ILE A 422 9.53 12.78 5.29
CA ILE A 422 10.02 13.16 3.96
C ILE A 422 9.36 14.46 3.48
N ARG A 423 8.04 14.57 3.58
CA ARG A 423 7.29 15.78 3.22
C ARG A 423 7.78 17.02 3.99
N LYS A 424 8.08 16.89 5.29
CA LYS A 424 8.62 17.97 6.12
C LYS A 424 9.99 18.43 5.62
N ILE A 425 10.85 17.51 5.18
CA ILE A 425 12.19 17.81 4.66
C ILE A 425 12.13 18.50 3.31
N VAL A 426 11.39 17.93 2.35
CA VAL A 426 11.37 18.41 0.96
C VAL A 426 10.53 19.69 0.80
N GLY A 427 9.54 19.89 1.67
CA GLY A 427 8.63 21.04 1.62
C GLY A 427 7.37 20.77 0.76
N LYS A 428 6.43 21.71 0.80
CA LYS A 428 5.13 21.58 0.10
C LYS A 428 5.20 21.86 -1.40
N GLU A 429 6.21 22.61 -1.84
CA GLU A 429 6.39 22.99 -3.25
C GLU A 429 7.00 21.86 -4.10
N VAL A 430 7.61 20.85 -3.46
CA VAL A 430 8.14 19.69 -4.17
C VAL A 430 6.99 18.73 -4.50
N PHE A 431 6.84 18.38 -5.77
CA PHE A 431 5.84 17.43 -6.21
C PHE A 431 6.27 16.01 -5.85
N LEU A 432 5.48 15.31 -5.02
CA LEU A 432 5.70 13.90 -4.68
C LEU A 432 4.73 13.00 -5.43
N LEU A 433 5.30 12.11 -6.24
CA LEU A 433 4.62 10.98 -6.85
C LEU A 433 4.92 9.72 -6.04
N GLY A 434 3.90 9.12 -5.42
CA GLY A 434 4.03 7.82 -4.77
C GLY A 434 3.91 6.66 -5.76
N CYS A 435 4.75 5.64 -5.63
CA CYS A 435 4.74 4.41 -6.43
C CYS A 435 5.07 3.20 -5.56
N GLY A 436 4.52 2.03 -5.93
CA GLY A 436 4.56 0.85 -5.09
C GLY A 436 4.03 1.12 -3.68
N ALA A 437 3.02 2.00 -3.55
CA ALA A 437 2.61 2.59 -2.29
C ALA A 437 1.28 1.98 -1.81
N PRO A 438 1.16 1.62 -0.52
CA PRO A 438 -0.10 1.14 0.05
C PRO A 438 -1.19 2.21 -0.07
N ILE A 439 -2.33 1.89 -0.68
CA ILE A 439 -3.33 2.90 -1.09
C ILE A 439 -3.92 3.61 0.13
N TYR A 440 -4.50 2.86 1.06
CA TYR A 440 -5.24 3.43 2.19
C TYR A 440 -4.39 4.33 3.12
N PRO A 441 -3.21 3.92 3.63
CA PRO A 441 -2.42 4.77 4.52
C PRO A 441 -1.68 5.91 3.80
N SER A 442 -1.71 5.97 2.46
CA SER A 442 -1.13 7.06 1.67
C SER A 442 -2.04 8.28 1.52
N ILE A 443 -3.31 8.17 1.88
CA ILE A 443 -4.32 9.21 1.61
C ILE A 443 -3.89 10.55 2.24
N GLY A 444 -3.76 11.57 1.40
CA GLY A 444 -3.38 12.93 1.79
C GLY A 444 -1.88 13.16 2.00
N LEU A 445 -1.02 12.21 1.63
CA LEU A 445 0.45 12.34 1.80
C LEU A 445 1.19 12.73 0.52
N PHE A 446 0.62 12.45 -0.66
CA PHE A 446 1.23 12.65 -1.97
C PHE A 446 0.42 13.61 -2.85
N ASP A 447 1.09 14.25 -3.79
CA ASP A 447 0.45 15.11 -4.80
C ASP A 447 -0.17 14.24 -5.90
N ALA A 448 0.57 13.22 -6.32
CA ALA A 448 0.11 12.17 -7.22
C ALA A 448 0.45 10.77 -6.72
N MET A 449 -0.29 9.78 -7.20
CA MET A 449 -0.11 8.39 -6.82
C MET A 449 -0.28 7.48 -8.02
N ARG A 450 0.71 6.60 -8.25
CA ARG A 450 0.55 5.45 -9.15
C ARG A 450 -0.54 4.53 -8.60
N ILE A 451 -1.53 4.23 -9.43
CA ILE A 451 -2.71 3.44 -9.04
C ILE A 451 -2.81 2.12 -9.80
N SER A 452 -1.82 1.80 -10.64
CA SER A 452 -1.77 0.60 -11.47
C SER A 452 -0.36 -0.01 -11.48
N CYS A 453 -0.26 -1.31 -11.83
CA CYS A 453 1.01 -1.93 -12.17
C CYS A 453 1.70 -1.20 -13.34
N ASP A 454 2.97 -1.50 -13.60
CA ASP A 454 3.66 -0.90 -14.73
C ASP A 454 2.93 -1.19 -16.07
N VAL A 455 2.77 -0.17 -16.91
CA VAL A 455 2.45 -0.38 -18.32
C VAL A 455 3.61 -1.07 -19.02
N ALA A 456 3.33 -1.72 -20.14
CA ALA A 456 4.34 -2.47 -20.86
C ALA A 456 4.24 -2.26 -22.38
N PRO A 457 5.31 -2.52 -23.14
CA PRO A 457 5.24 -2.55 -24.60
C PRO A 457 4.58 -3.83 -25.14
N PHE A 458 3.62 -4.37 -24.38
CA PHE A 458 2.82 -5.54 -24.68
C PHE A 458 1.48 -5.45 -23.94
N TRP A 459 0.42 -5.96 -24.58
CA TRP A 459 -0.94 -5.83 -24.08
C TRP A 459 -1.22 -6.77 -22.90
N GLY A 460 -1.07 -8.08 -23.11
CA GLY A 460 -1.38 -9.12 -22.13
C GLY A 460 -0.15 -9.59 -21.35
N ARG A 461 -0.42 -10.31 -20.25
CA ARG A 461 0.62 -10.88 -19.38
C ARG A 461 1.53 -11.85 -20.15
N GLU A 462 2.81 -11.85 -19.79
CA GLU A 462 3.77 -12.82 -20.33
C GLU A 462 3.40 -14.26 -19.94
N LYS A 463 3.70 -15.24 -20.81
CA LYS A 463 3.34 -16.65 -20.57
C LYS A 463 3.88 -17.19 -19.24
N VAL A 464 5.12 -16.84 -18.88
CA VAL A 464 5.74 -17.27 -17.62
C VAL A 464 4.96 -16.77 -16.40
N ARG A 465 4.44 -15.53 -16.47
CA ARG A 465 3.63 -14.90 -15.42
C ARG A 465 2.25 -15.54 -15.29
N ILE A 466 1.66 -15.94 -16.42
CA ILE A 466 0.39 -16.69 -16.43
C ILE A 466 0.59 -18.06 -15.79
N LEU A 467 1.65 -18.79 -16.16
CA LEU A 467 1.98 -20.11 -15.60
C LEU A 467 2.32 -20.05 -14.10
N SER A 468 2.92 -18.94 -13.64
CA SER A 468 3.17 -18.68 -12.21
C SER A 468 1.95 -18.14 -11.45
N LYS A 469 0.78 -18.04 -12.11
CA LYS A 469 -0.47 -17.51 -11.55
C LYS A 469 -0.32 -16.10 -10.98
N ASP A 470 0.54 -15.29 -11.59
CA ASP A 470 0.73 -13.89 -11.20
C ASP A 470 -0.42 -13.04 -11.74
N LYS A 471 -1.45 -12.81 -10.93
CA LYS A 471 -2.60 -11.95 -11.26
C LYS A 471 -2.23 -10.46 -11.32
N HIS A 472 -1.10 -10.07 -10.72
CA HIS A 472 -0.60 -8.71 -10.63
C HIS A 472 0.47 -8.39 -11.67
N ALA A 473 0.80 -9.35 -12.53
CA ALA A 473 1.85 -9.21 -13.52
C ALA A 473 1.63 -7.97 -14.38
N LEU A 474 2.69 -7.17 -14.50
CA LEU A 474 2.69 -5.96 -15.29
C LEU A 474 2.35 -6.28 -16.75
N CYS A 475 1.38 -5.55 -17.30
CA CYS A 475 1.07 -5.44 -18.71
C CYS A 475 0.06 -4.31 -18.89
N THR A 476 -0.07 -3.77 -20.10
CA THR A 476 -0.95 -2.61 -20.36
C THR A 476 -2.42 -2.91 -20.06
N GLU A 477 -2.90 -4.13 -20.33
CA GLU A 477 -4.27 -4.56 -19.98
C GLU A 477 -4.52 -4.47 -18.47
N ARG A 478 -3.59 -4.98 -17.64
CA ARG A 478 -3.73 -4.98 -16.18
C ARG A 478 -3.62 -3.58 -15.59
N ALA A 479 -2.74 -2.75 -16.16
CA ALA A 479 -2.64 -1.36 -15.78
C ALA A 479 -3.97 -0.63 -16.01
N LEU A 480 -4.54 -0.78 -17.21
CA LEU A 480 -5.81 -0.17 -17.59
C LEU A 480 -7.00 -0.63 -16.72
N ILE A 481 -7.05 -1.91 -16.35
CA ILE A 481 -8.08 -2.43 -15.42
C ILE A 481 -8.02 -1.67 -14.09
N ASN A 482 -6.83 -1.48 -13.53
CA ASN A 482 -6.66 -0.69 -12.31
C ASN A 482 -7.03 0.78 -12.52
N ASP A 483 -6.62 1.38 -13.65
CA ASP A 483 -6.89 2.78 -13.95
C ASP A 483 -8.39 3.08 -13.98
N ILE A 484 -9.18 2.19 -14.59
CA ILE A 484 -10.64 2.29 -14.64
C ILE A 484 -11.22 2.12 -13.24
N ASN A 485 -10.85 1.04 -12.55
CA ASN A 485 -11.44 0.66 -11.25
C ASN A 485 -11.06 1.61 -10.11
N ARG A 486 -9.96 2.36 -10.23
CA ARG A 486 -9.49 3.33 -9.23
C ARG A 486 -9.64 4.78 -9.69
N SER A 487 -10.26 5.03 -10.85
CA SER A 487 -10.48 6.36 -11.43
C SER A 487 -11.11 7.37 -10.47
N SER A 488 -12.05 6.89 -9.62
CA SER A 488 -12.74 7.72 -8.63
C SER A 488 -11.86 8.29 -7.51
N MET A 489 -10.61 7.82 -7.37
CA MET A 489 -9.63 8.40 -6.43
C MET A 489 -9.05 9.72 -6.94
N HIS A 490 -9.03 9.92 -8.27
CA HIS A 490 -8.48 11.12 -8.91
C HIS A 490 -9.24 12.36 -8.43
N ARG A 491 -8.51 13.37 -7.97
CA ARG A 491 -9.07 14.62 -7.39
C ARG A 491 -10.03 14.39 -6.23
N ASN A 492 -9.88 13.27 -5.52
CA ASN A 492 -10.51 13.05 -4.22
C ASN A 492 -9.45 12.73 -3.16
N LEU A 493 -8.48 11.87 -3.51
CA LEU A 493 -7.39 11.48 -2.62
C LEU A 493 -6.04 12.10 -3.04
N TRP A 494 -5.83 12.26 -4.35
CA TRP A 494 -4.61 12.75 -5.01
C TRP A 494 -4.87 12.90 -6.53
N ILE A 495 -3.85 13.27 -7.31
CA ILE A 495 -3.84 13.06 -8.75
C ILE A 495 -3.50 11.60 -9.04
N ASN A 496 -4.41 10.85 -9.66
CA ASN A 496 -4.09 9.51 -10.17
C ASN A 496 -3.02 9.61 -11.27
N ASP A 497 -1.97 8.81 -11.14
CA ASP A 497 -1.00 8.53 -12.18
C ASP A 497 -1.31 7.14 -12.78
N PRO A 498 -1.86 7.07 -14.01
CA PRO A 498 -2.17 5.83 -14.72
C PRO A 498 -0.93 5.19 -15.36
N ASP A 499 0.26 5.67 -14.99
CA ASP A 499 1.53 5.36 -15.64
C ASP A 499 1.70 6.00 -17.03
N CYS A 500 2.86 5.80 -17.65
CA CYS A 500 3.26 6.52 -18.86
C CYS A 500 2.50 6.10 -20.11
N LEU A 501 2.18 7.07 -20.97
CA LEU A 501 1.71 6.79 -22.33
C LEU A 501 2.88 6.36 -23.24
N LEU A 502 2.77 5.19 -23.87
CA LEU A 502 3.77 4.70 -24.82
C LEU A 502 3.30 4.96 -26.27
N VAL A 503 3.84 6.01 -26.89
CA VAL A 503 3.43 6.47 -28.23
C VAL A 503 4.37 6.08 -29.37
N ARG A 504 5.41 5.28 -29.09
CA ARG A 504 6.36 4.84 -30.12
C ARG A 504 5.72 3.81 -31.05
N GLU A 505 6.02 3.91 -32.34
CA GLU A 505 5.51 2.99 -33.36
C GLU A 505 6.28 1.67 -33.44
N SER A 506 7.52 1.64 -32.93
CA SER A 506 8.38 0.46 -32.99
C SER A 506 9.10 0.20 -31.66
N LYS A 507 9.39 -1.08 -31.39
CA LYS A 507 10.37 -1.45 -30.35
C LYS A 507 11.75 -1.13 -30.90
N ILE A 508 12.51 -0.28 -30.22
CA ILE A 508 13.91 -0.04 -30.57
C ILE A 508 14.69 -1.33 -30.24
N LYS A 509 15.47 -1.81 -31.22
CA LYS A 509 16.33 -3.01 -31.11
C LYS A 509 17.42 -2.84 -30.06
#